data_AF-A0A920WNR2-F1
#
_entry.id   AF-A0A920WNR2-F1
#
_cell.length_a   1.000
_cell.length_b   1.000
_cell.length_c   1.000
_cell.angle_alpha   90.00
_cell.angle_beta   90.00
_cell.angle_gamma   90.00
#
_symmetry.space_group_name_H-M   'P 1'
#
loop_
_entity.id
_entity.type
_entity.pdbx_description
1 polymer ?
#
loop_
_entity_poly.entity_id
_entity_poly.type
_entity_poly.pdbx_seq_one_letter_code
_entity_poly.pdbx_strand_id
1 'polypeptide(L)'
;MGGFSEVMVLVRGDDAWTRLKYEGGVHRVQRVPVTESQGRIHTSSATVSVLPEADEVEVVVDDKDLQVDVYRASGPGGQSVNTTDSAVRITHLRPVSWSPCRTRRASSRTK
;
A
#
# COMPACT_ATOMS: atom_id res chain seq x y z
N MET A 1 10.85 35.36 2.09
CA MET A 1 11.04 33.89 2.03
C MET A 1 9.70 33.27 1.72
N GLY A 2 9.60 32.56 0.60
CA GLY A 2 8.38 31.91 0.14
C GLY A 2 8.78 30.63 -0.60
N GLY A 3 7.99 29.58 -0.42
CA GLY A 3 8.26 28.25 -0.93
C GLY A 3 7.41 27.24 -0.17
N PHE A 4 6.99 26.19 -0.86
CA PHE A 4 6.23 25.10 -0.27
C PHE A 4 7.16 23.90 -0.09
N SER A 5 7.08 23.23 1.06
CA SER A 5 7.80 21.98 1.29
C SER A 5 7.12 20.80 0.58
N GLU A 6 5.79 20.86 0.43
CA GLU A 6 4.96 19.85 -0.20
C GLU A 6 3.74 20.53 -0.85
N VAL A 7 3.31 20.02 -2.02
CA VAL A 7 2.12 20.49 -2.73
C VAL A 7 1.44 19.28 -3.36
N MET A 8 0.12 19.15 -3.14
CA MET A 8 -0.72 18.15 -3.80
C MET A 8 -1.66 18.88 -4.77
N VAL A 9 -1.74 18.39 -6.01
CA VAL A 9 -2.57 18.99 -7.06
C VAL A 9 -3.41 17.91 -7.70
N LEU A 10 -4.69 18.19 -7.91
CA LEU A 10 -5.59 17.33 -8.66
C LEU A 10 -5.77 17.89 -10.07
N VAL A 11 -5.40 17.10 -11.08
CA VAL A 11 -5.46 17.49 -12.49
C VAL A 11 -6.56 16.68 -13.17
N ARG A 12 -7.61 17.34 -13.66
CA ARG A 12 -8.72 16.71 -14.40
C ARG A 12 -8.53 16.89 -15.90
N GLY A 13 -8.66 15.80 -16.65
CA GLY A 13 -8.66 15.80 -18.11
C GLY A 13 -8.33 14.42 -18.67
N ASP A 14 -8.90 14.09 -19.83
CA ASP A 14 -8.79 12.75 -20.43
C ASP A 14 -7.34 12.33 -20.72
N ASP A 15 -6.47 13.30 -21.02
CA ASP A 15 -5.05 13.07 -21.31
C ASP A 15 -4.10 13.40 -20.14
N ALA A 16 -4.62 13.70 -18.95
CA ALA A 16 -3.82 14.20 -17.83
C ALA A 16 -2.70 13.22 -17.45
N TRP A 17 -3.03 11.94 -17.31
CA TRP A 17 -2.06 10.89 -16.99
C TRP A 17 -1.01 10.71 -18.10
N THR A 18 -1.44 10.68 -19.36
CA THR A 18 -0.56 10.43 -20.52
C THR A 18 0.53 11.47 -20.64
N ARG A 19 0.23 12.73 -20.30
CA ARG A 19 1.20 13.84 -20.33
C ARG A 19 2.07 13.87 -19.07
N LEU A 20 1.48 13.69 -17.90
CA LEU A 20 2.18 13.85 -16.62
C LEU A 20 3.03 12.66 -16.22
N LYS A 21 2.81 11.46 -16.78
CA LYS A 21 3.62 10.27 -16.45
C LYS A 21 5.13 10.46 -16.69
N TYR A 22 5.51 11.35 -17.60
CA TYR A 22 6.92 11.65 -17.91
C TYR A 22 7.53 12.72 -17.00
N GLU A 23 6.69 13.47 -16.28
CA GLU A 23 7.14 14.48 -15.31
C GLU A 23 7.48 13.86 -13.94
N GLY A 24 7.16 12.57 -13.77
CA GLY A 24 7.51 11.81 -12.56
C GLY A 24 9.01 11.63 -12.42
N GLY A 25 9.52 11.86 -11.20
CA GLY A 25 10.93 11.67 -10.87
C GLY A 25 11.53 12.83 -10.11
N VAL A 26 12.87 12.90 -10.12
CA VAL A 26 13.64 13.94 -9.42
C VAL A 26 14.06 15.02 -10.41
N HIS A 27 13.64 16.25 -10.11
CA HIS A 27 14.01 17.45 -10.85
C HIS A 27 15.18 18.13 -10.15
N ARG A 28 16.24 18.44 -10.91
CA ARG A 28 17.45 19.08 -10.39
C ARG A 28 17.59 20.48 -10.94
N VAL A 29 17.86 21.44 -10.06
CA VAL A 29 18.13 22.84 -10.46
C VAL A 29 19.46 23.29 -9.88
N GLN A 30 20.24 23.99 -10.70
CA GLN A 30 21.47 24.66 -10.28
C GLN A 30 21.25 26.16 -10.38
N ARG A 31 21.42 26.86 -9.26
CA ARG A 31 21.19 28.31 -9.18
C ARG A 31 21.99 28.94 -8.06
N VAL A 32 22.13 30.26 -8.11
CA VAL A 32 22.54 31.06 -6.95
C VAL A 32 21.27 31.34 -6.13
N PRO A 33 21.18 30.85 -4.88
CA PRO A 33 20.01 31.10 -4.07
C PRO A 33 19.94 32.57 -3.66
N VAL A 34 18.72 33.13 -3.61
CA VAL A 34 18.48 34.50 -3.16
C VAL A 34 18.87 34.75 -1.70
N THR A 35 19.11 33.69 -0.93
CA THR A 35 19.58 33.75 0.47
C THR A 35 21.10 33.79 0.58
N GLU A 36 21.84 33.62 -0.52
CA GLU A 36 23.30 33.51 -0.53
C GLU A 36 23.93 34.84 -0.91
N SER A 37 24.82 35.36 -0.05
CA SER A 37 25.46 36.66 -0.26
C SER A 37 26.76 36.55 -1.08
N GLN A 38 27.37 35.37 -1.14
CA GLN A 38 28.70 35.16 -1.74
C GLN A 38 28.65 34.65 -3.20
N GLY A 39 27.46 34.51 -3.79
CA GLY A 39 27.29 34.12 -5.20
C GLY A 39 27.62 32.67 -5.52
N ARG A 40 27.65 31.77 -4.52
CA ARG A 40 27.95 30.34 -4.73
C ARG A 40 26.76 29.63 -5.41
N ILE A 41 27.08 28.72 -6.34
CA ILE A 41 26.08 27.91 -7.03
C ILE A 41 25.69 26.74 -6.12
N HIS A 42 24.41 26.65 -5.78
CA HIS A 42 23.84 25.52 -5.06
C HIS A 42 23.08 24.64 -6.04
N THR A 43 23.16 23.33 -5.80
CA THR A 43 22.29 22.36 -6.47
C THR A 43 21.14 22.03 -5.54
N SER A 44 19.91 22.21 -6.00
CA SER A 44 18.69 21.79 -5.29
C SER A 44 17.97 20.70 -6.08
N SER A 45 17.24 19.83 -5.38
CA SER A 45 16.45 18.76 -5.97
C SER A 45 15.02 18.80 -5.44
N ALA A 46 14.05 18.47 -6.29
CA ALA A 46 12.65 18.32 -5.93
C ALA A 46 12.10 17.02 -6.52
N THR A 47 11.28 16.29 -5.77
CA THR A 47 10.66 15.03 -6.23
C THR A 47 9.23 15.31 -6.65
N VAL A 48 8.84 14.79 -7.82
CA VAL A 48 7.48 14.85 -8.34
C VAL A 48 6.95 13.42 -8.46
N SER A 49 5.86 13.16 -7.73
CA SER A 49 5.13 11.89 -7.79
C SER A 49 3.81 12.12 -8.50
N VAL A 50 3.55 11.35 -9.55
CA VAL A 50 2.30 11.39 -10.32
C VAL A 50 1.61 10.04 -10.16
N LEU A 51 0.39 10.04 -9.65
CA LEU A 51 -0.44 8.85 -9.50
C LEU A 51 -1.78 9.06 -10.22
N PRO A 52 -2.30 8.03 -10.91
CA PRO A 52 -3.65 8.10 -11.44
C PRO A 52 -4.65 8.00 -10.29
N GLU A 53 -5.74 8.75 -10.36
CA GLU A 53 -6.89 8.54 -9.49
C GLU A 53 -7.53 7.20 -9.90
N ALA A 54 -7.64 6.29 -8.94
CA ALA A 54 -8.31 5.00 -9.13
C ALA A 54 -9.62 5.04 -8.37
N ASP A 55 -10.72 4.70 -9.03
CA ASP A 55 -11.99 4.50 -8.36
C ASP A 55 -11.86 3.31 -7.42
N GLU A 56 -12.26 3.50 -6.16
CA GLU A 56 -12.35 2.40 -5.21
C GLU A 56 -13.43 1.44 -5.69
N VAL A 57 -13.01 0.26 -6.17
CA VAL A 57 -13.94 -0.81 -6.51
C VAL A 57 -14.43 -1.40 -5.19
N GLU A 58 -15.71 -1.20 -4.87
CA GLU A 58 -16.38 -1.92 -3.79
C GLU A 58 -16.33 -3.42 -4.09
N VAL A 59 -15.41 -4.12 -3.43
CA VAL A 59 -15.35 -5.59 -3.50
C VAL A 59 -16.46 -6.12 -2.60
N VAL A 60 -17.62 -6.36 -3.19
CA VAL A 60 -18.69 -7.12 -2.54
C VAL A 60 -18.22 -8.57 -2.42
N VAL A 61 -17.96 -9.01 -1.20
CA VAL A 61 -17.67 -10.42 -0.92
C VAL A 61 -18.99 -11.14 -0.79
N ASP A 62 -19.35 -11.95 -1.80
CA ASP A 62 -20.51 -12.81 -1.73
C ASP A 62 -20.27 -13.93 -0.69
N ASP A 63 -21.25 -14.17 0.19
CA ASP A 63 -21.20 -15.24 1.19
C ASP A 63 -21.02 -16.64 0.57
N LYS A 64 -21.33 -16.79 -0.72
CA LYS A 64 -21.14 -18.03 -1.49
C LYS A 64 -19.67 -18.37 -1.73
N ASP A 65 -18.80 -17.37 -1.72
CA ASP A 65 -17.35 -17.51 -1.92
C ASP A 65 -16.58 -17.59 -0.60
N LEU A 66 -17.30 -17.66 0.52
CA LEU A 66 -16.74 -17.84 1.85
C LEU A 66 -16.89 -19.29 2.28
N GLN A 67 -15.76 -19.99 2.36
CA GLN A 67 -15.71 -21.27 3.05
C GLN A 67 -15.49 -21.02 4.55
N VAL A 68 -16.48 -21.39 5.35
CA VAL A 68 -16.43 -21.29 6.81
C VAL A 68 -16.13 -22.66 7.38
N ASP A 69 -14.89 -22.86 7.82
CA ASP A 69 -14.47 -24.07 8.52
C ASP A 69 -14.55 -23.83 10.03
N VAL A 70 -15.29 -24.66 10.76
CA VAL A 70 -15.32 -24.66 12.23
C VAL A 70 -14.39 -25.75 12.74
N TYR A 71 -13.48 -25.40 13.64
CA TYR A 71 -12.50 -26.31 14.22
C TYR A 71 -12.32 -26.07 15.71
N ARG A 72 -11.68 -27.03 16.37
CA ARG A 72 -11.34 -26.93 17.79
C ARG A 72 -10.08 -26.09 17.95
N ALA A 73 -10.12 -25.09 18.83
CA ALA A 73 -8.96 -24.26 19.10
C ALA A 73 -7.79 -25.12 19.60
N SER A 74 -6.64 -25.07 18.91
CA SER A 74 -5.44 -25.78 19.34
C SER A 74 -4.64 -24.88 20.26
N GLY A 75 -4.81 -25.05 21.57
CA GLY A 75 -4.09 -24.34 22.62
C GLY A 75 -4.17 -25.08 23.95
N PRO A 76 -3.29 -24.78 24.92
CA PRO A 76 -3.36 -25.39 26.25
C PRO A 76 -4.57 -24.82 27.00
N GLY A 77 -5.71 -25.49 26.95
CA GLY A 77 -6.88 -25.13 27.73
C GLY A 77 -7.64 -26.36 28.19
N GLY A 78 -8.24 -26.27 29.37
CA GLY A 78 -8.85 -27.39 30.10
C GLY A 78 -10.10 -27.98 29.43
N GLN A 79 -11.05 -28.48 30.22
CA GLN A 79 -12.24 -29.22 29.74
C GLN A 79 -13.04 -28.49 28.63
N SER A 80 -12.95 -27.16 28.58
CA SER A 80 -13.58 -26.32 27.56
C SER A 80 -13.00 -26.49 26.14
N VAL A 81 -11.72 -26.82 26.00
CA VAL A 81 -11.03 -26.93 24.68
C VAL A 81 -11.33 -28.25 23.97
N ASN A 82 -11.63 -29.30 24.73
CA ASN A 82 -11.93 -30.62 24.17
C ASN A 82 -13.41 -30.81 23.80
N THR A 83 -14.29 -29.96 24.33
CA THR A 83 -15.75 -30.15 24.25
C THR A 83 -16.46 -29.12 23.37
N THR A 84 -15.82 -27.97 23.11
CA THR A 84 -16.45 -26.85 22.38
C THR A 84 -15.71 -26.53 21.10
N ASP A 85 -16.41 -26.59 19.97
CA ASP A 85 -15.89 -26.15 18.68
C ASP A 85 -15.91 -24.60 18.63
N SER A 86 -14.84 -23.98 19.12
CA SER A 86 -14.79 -22.53 19.38
C SER A 86 -14.00 -21.71 18.36
N ALA A 87 -13.32 -22.33 17.38
CA ALA A 87 -12.53 -21.61 16.39
C ALA A 87 -13.19 -21.65 15.01
N VAL A 88 -13.31 -20.48 14.38
CA VAL A 88 -13.89 -20.31 13.04
C VAL A 88 -12.80 -19.78 12.12
N ARG A 89 -12.54 -20.46 11.01
CA ARG A 89 -11.65 -20.00 9.93
C ARG A 89 -12.50 -19.71 8.71
N ILE A 90 -12.49 -18.45 8.30
CA ILE A 90 -13.14 -17.99 7.08
C ILE A 90 -12.07 -17.93 5.99
N THR A 91 -12.27 -18.66 4.91
CA THR A 91 -11.40 -18.64 3.73
C THR A 91 -12.20 -18.09 2.56
N HIS A 92 -11.78 -16.93 2.03
CA HIS A 92 -12.33 -16.41 0.78
C HIS A 92 -11.71 -17.15 -0.40
N LEU A 93 -12.53 -17.93 -1.10
CA LEU A 93 -12.14 -18.67 -2.30
C LEU A 93 -12.04 -17.70 -3.47
N ARG A 94 -10.93 -16.95 -3.57
CA ARG A 94 -10.68 -16.11 -4.75
C ARG A 94 -10.59 -16.99 -6.01
N PRO A 95 -11.14 -16.54 -7.17
CA PRO A 95 -10.93 -17.23 -8.43
C PRO A 95 -9.44 -17.42 -8.70
N VAL A 96 -9.09 -18.64 -9.12
CA VAL A 96 -7.72 -19.14 -9.28
C VAL A 96 -6.94 -18.37 -10.35
N SER A 97 -6.35 -17.23 -9.99
CA SER A 97 -5.33 -16.59 -10.84
C SER A 97 -4.12 -16.08 -10.06
N TRP A 98 -4.00 -16.41 -8.77
CA TRP A 98 -2.90 -15.96 -7.95
C TRP A 98 -2.07 -17.14 -7.45
N SER A 99 -0.93 -17.35 -8.11
CA SER A 99 0.07 -18.34 -7.74
C SER A 99 0.70 -17.99 -6.39
N PRO A 100 0.64 -18.87 -5.37
CA PRO A 100 1.35 -18.62 -4.13
C PRO A 100 2.84 -18.92 -4.32
N CYS A 101 3.66 -17.88 -4.26
CA CYS A 101 5.09 -18.03 -4.00
C CYS A 101 5.26 -18.85 -2.71
N ARG A 102 5.88 -20.03 -2.81
CA ARG A 102 6.16 -20.90 -1.66
C ARG A 102 7.15 -20.20 -0.71
N THR A 103 6.63 -19.52 0.30
CA THR A 103 7.48 -19.03 1.39
C THR A 103 7.70 -20.15 2.41
N ARG A 104 8.98 -20.49 2.52
CA ARG A 104 9.60 -21.49 3.39
C ARG A 104 9.23 -21.26 4.86
N ARG A 105 8.97 -22.36 5.60
CA ARG A 105 8.75 -22.39 7.05
C ARG A 105 9.72 -21.46 7.79
N ALA A 106 9.17 -20.55 8.60
CA ALA A 106 9.89 -19.91 9.70
C ALA A 106 9.03 -20.09 10.97
N SER A 107 9.48 -20.95 11.89
CA SER A 107 8.92 -21.04 13.23
C SER A 107 9.55 -19.96 14.11
N SER A 108 8.76 -19.00 14.55
CA SER A 108 9.04 -18.19 15.74
C SER A 108 7.73 -17.45 16.09
N ARG A 109 6.93 -18.00 17.01
CA ARG A 109 6.93 -17.69 18.45
C ARG A 109 6.25 -16.35 18.70
N THR A 110 4.95 -16.40 18.99
CA THR A 110 4.16 -15.24 19.45
C THR A 110 3.84 -15.42 20.93
N LYS A 111 4.03 -14.32 21.67
CA LYS A 111 3.84 -14.15 23.10
C LYS A 111 2.37 -13.98 23.43
#